data_AF-A0AAU5IPW4-F1
#
_entry.id   AF-A0AAU5IPW4-F1
#
_cell.length_a   1.000
_cell.length_b   1.000
_cell.length_c   1.000
_cell.angle_alpha   90.00
_cell.angle_beta   90.00
_cell.angle_gamma   90.00
#
_symmetry.space_group_name_H-M   'P 1'
#
loop_
_entity.id
_entity.type
_entity.pdbx_description
1 polymer ?
#
loop_
_entity_poly.entity_id
_entity_poly.type
_entity_poly.pdbx_seq_one_letter_code
_entity_poly.pdbx_strand_id
1 'polypeptide(L)'
;MLRIDNKPYRSTGWTYEALTVTEDAATVRLTNTGTRPGAETVQLYLAPRADTAERPARVLADFGRVEAVPGQSVEVTVPLERRAYEIWDETAYGWTVVPGTYEVQAAHSLGDVRLTATVEVKA
;
A
#
# COMPACT_ATOMS: atom_id res chain seq x y z
N MET A 1 -16.30 38.50 9.51
CA MET A 1 -16.16 37.90 8.16
C MET A 1 -14.72 37.44 8.01
N LEU A 2 -14.44 36.18 8.35
CA LEU A 2 -13.09 35.60 8.28
C LEU A 2 -12.82 35.21 6.82
N ARG A 3 -11.87 35.89 6.18
CA ARG A 3 -11.31 35.45 4.91
C ARG A 3 -10.40 34.26 5.21
N ILE A 4 -10.87 33.07 4.89
CA ILE A 4 -10.01 31.88 4.82
C ILE A 4 -9.25 32.01 3.50
N ASP A 5 -7.98 32.42 3.59
CA ASP A 5 -7.06 32.36 2.45
C ASP A 5 -6.81 30.88 2.13
N ASN A 6 -7.65 30.33 1.26
CA ASN A 6 -7.52 28.99 0.72
C ASN A 6 -6.36 28.97 -0.30
N LYS A 7 -5.11 29.14 0.18
CA LYS A 7 -3.94 28.80 -0.61
C LYS A 7 -3.96 27.28 -0.79
N PRO A 8 -3.98 26.76 -2.02
CA PRO A 8 -3.87 25.32 -2.21
C PRO A 8 -2.53 24.90 -1.61
N TYR A 9 -2.56 24.06 -0.58
CA TYR A 9 -1.40 23.28 -0.17
C TYR A 9 -1.04 22.42 -1.38
N ARG A 10 -0.18 22.92 -2.27
CA ARG A 10 0.41 22.10 -3.33
C ARG A 10 1.31 21.12 -2.61
N SER A 11 0.78 19.93 -2.30
CA SER A 11 1.60 18.76 -2.04
C SER A 11 2.62 18.69 -3.17
N THR A 12 3.87 18.45 -2.82
CA THR A 12 4.87 18.04 -3.81
C THR A 12 4.29 16.86 -4.58
N GLY A 13 4.33 16.90 -5.90
CA GLY A 13 3.86 15.78 -6.73
C GLY A 13 4.72 14.55 -6.44
N TRP A 14 4.09 13.38 -6.37
CA TRP A 14 4.79 12.11 -6.27
C TRP A 14 4.31 11.20 -7.38
N THR A 15 5.25 10.57 -8.05
CA THR A 15 4.97 9.55 -9.07
C THR A 15 5.40 8.20 -8.52
N TYR A 16 4.49 7.24 -8.59
CA TYR A 16 4.76 5.84 -8.25
C TYR A 16 5.22 5.17 -9.54
N GLU A 17 6.47 4.72 -9.57
CA GLU A 17 7.13 4.25 -10.80
C GLU A 17 7.09 2.74 -10.94
N ALA A 18 7.30 2.03 -9.83
CA ALA A 18 7.35 0.58 -9.82
C ALA A 18 6.89 0.03 -8.48
N LEU A 19 6.28 -1.15 -8.53
CA LEU A 19 5.89 -1.96 -7.39
C LEU A 19 6.44 -3.36 -7.65
N THR A 20 7.29 -3.85 -6.75
CA THR A 20 7.78 -5.23 -6.74
C THR A 20 7.31 -5.90 -5.47
N VAL A 21 6.81 -7.12 -5.58
CA VAL A 21 6.16 -7.83 -4.47
C VAL A 21 6.72 -9.24 -4.35
N THR A 22 6.99 -9.64 -3.11
CA THR A 22 7.21 -11.02 -2.68
C THR A 22 6.15 -11.38 -1.62
N GLU A 23 6.13 -12.64 -1.16
CA GLU A 23 5.22 -13.05 -0.08
C GLU A 23 5.47 -12.25 1.21
N ASP A 24 6.73 -11.83 1.46
CA ASP A 24 7.16 -11.21 2.72
C ASP A 24 7.23 -9.68 2.69
N ALA A 25 7.23 -9.05 1.51
CA ALA A 25 7.40 -7.60 1.40
C ALA A 25 6.93 -7.06 0.05
N ALA A 26 6.60 -5.77 0.03
CA ALA A 26 6.52 -5.02 -1.21
C ALA A 26 7.45 -3.81 -1.17
N THR A 27 8.10 -3.56 -2.30
CA THR A 27 8.97 -2.41 -2.51
C THR A 27 8.34 -1.51 -3.56
N VAL A 28 8.18 -0.23 -3.21
CA VAL A 28 7.60 0.79 -4.07
C VAL A 28 8.65 1.84 -4.38
N ARG A 29 8.89 2.06 -5.67
CA ARG A 29 9.76 3.12 -6.15
C ARG A 29 8.94 4.36 -6.46
N LEU A 30 9.37 5.50 -5.92
CA LEU A 30 8.66 6.76 -5.96
C LEU A 30 9.62 7.87 -6.38
N THR A 31 9.14 8.85 -7.14
CA THR A 31 9.91 10.07 -7.46
C THR A 31 9.16 11.29 -6.99
N ASN A 32 9.84 12.18 -6.26
CA ASN A 32 9.31 13.50 -5.93
C ASN A 32 9.34 14.38 -7.20
N THR A 33 8.19 14.56 -7.82
CA THR A 33 8.00 15.42 -9.00
C THR A 33 7.57 16.85 -8.64
N GLY A 34 7.53 17.17 -7.35
CA GLY A 34 7.30 18.52 -6.84
C GLY A 34 8.52 19.44 -7.00
N THR A 35 8.34 20.70 -6.62
CA THR A 35 9.39 21.73 -6.70
C THR A 35 10.10 21.98 -5.37
N ARG A 36 9.78 21.20 -4.33
CA ARG A 36 10.36 21.32 -2.99
C ARG A 36 10.66 19.94 -2.40
N PRO A 37 11.56 19.83 -1.42
CA PRO A 37 11.66 18.63 -0.60
C PRO A 37 10.32 18.30 0.05
N GLY A 38 10.00 17.02 0.16
CA GLY A 38 8.73 16.56 0.71
C GLY A 38 8.84 15.15 1.26
N ALA A 39 7.79 14.75 1.97
CA ALA A 39 7.59 13.39 2.42
C ALA A 39 6.39 12.75 1.70
N GLU A 40 6.41 11.44 1.55
CA GLU A 40 5.30 10.64 1.03
C GLU A 40 5.06 9.44 1.93
N THR A 41 3.79 9.13 2.19
CA THR A 41 3.39 7.91 2.91
C THR A 41 2.68 6.98 1.93
N VAL A 42 3.30 5.84 1.65
CA VAL A 42 2.73 4.77 0.83
C VAL A 42 1.96 3.83 1.73
N GLN A 43 0.71 3.55 1.37
CA GLN A 43 -0.14 2.55 2.00
C GLN A 43 -0.21 1.31 1.12
N LEU A 44 -0.06 0.13 1.71
CA LEU A 44 -0.21 -1.14 1.01
C LEU A 44 -1.47 -1.85 1.44
N TYR A 45 -2.29 -2.23 0.46
CA TYR A 45 -3.49 -3.01 0.67
C TYR A 45 -3.36 -4.39 0.03
N LEU A 46 -3.89 -5.40 0.71
CA LEU A 46 -4.04 -6.75 0.16
C LEU A 46 -5.51 -7.00 -0.14
N ALA A 47 -5.79 -7.39 -1.39
CA ALA A 47 -7.11 -7.78 -1.86
C ALA A 47 -7.03 -9.23 -2.36
N PRO A 48 -7.70 -10.20 -1.69
CA PRO A 48 -7.79 -11.56 -2.20
C PRO A 48 -8.51 -11.57 -3.55
N ARG A 49 -7.98 -12.27 -4.57
CA ARG A 49 -8.69 -12.41 -5.86
C ARG A 49 -9.80 -13.46 -5.85
N ALA A 50 -9.76 -14.37 -4.88
CA ALA A 50 -10.82 -15.35 -4.69
C ALA A 50 -12.02 -14.67 -4.02
N ASP A 51 -13.12 -14.61 -4.75
CA ASP A 51 -14.39 -14.01 -4.33
C ASP A 51 -15.10 -14.96 -3.34
N THR A 52 -14.63 -14.97 -2.09
CA THR A 52 -15.28 -15.67 -0.99
C THR A 52 -16.04 -14.64 -0.17
N ALA A 53 -17.36 -14.80 -0.09
CA ALA A 53 -18.31 -13.81 0.47
C ALA A 53 -18.04 -13.42 1.94
N GLU A 54 -17.11 -14.08 2.61
CA GLU A 54 -16.76 -13.89 4.02
C GLU A 54 -15.54 -12.98 4.24
N ARG A 55 -14.93 -12.42 3.18
CA ARG A 55 -13.69 -11.63 3.30
C ARG A 55 -13.91 -10.12 3.13
N PRO A 56 -13.15 -9.28 3.87
CA PRO A 56 -13.01 -7.88 3.52
C PRO A 56 -12.49 -7.76 2.08
N ALA A 57 -13.08 -6.85 1.29
CA ALA A 57 -12.67 -6.63 -0.10
C ALA A 57 -11.18 -6.22 -0.24
N ARG A 58 -10.62 -5.62 0.81
CA ARG A 58 -9.19 -5.30 0.96
C ARG A 58 -8.85 -5.00 2.42
N VAL A 59 -7.63 -5.31 2.82
CA VAL A 59 -7.08 -5.06 4.16
C VAL A 59 -5.83 -4.20 4.03
N LEU A 60 -5.67 -3.18 4.88
CA LEU A 60 -4.40 -2.45 4.98
C LEU A 60 -3.37 -3.39 5.61
N ALA A 61 -2.34 -3.77 4.85
CA ALA A 61 -1.25 -4.59 5.37
C ALA A 61 -0.37 -3.74 6.28
N ASP A 62 0.20 -2.66 5.73
CA ASP A 62 1.03 -1.71 6.46
C ASP A 62 1.27 -0.45 5.60
N PHE A 63 2.04 0.50 6.11
CA PHE A 63 2.43 1.73 5.42
C PHE A 63 3.90 2.07 5.64
N GLY A 64 4.51 2.74 4.67
CA GLY A 64 5.90 3.21 4.74
C GLY A 64 6.01 4.68 4.37
N ARG A 65 6.93 5.40 5.02
CA ARG A 65 7.18 6.81 4.76
C ARG A 65 8.59 7.03 4.21
N VAL A 66 8.69 7.87 3.18
CA VAL A 66 9.96 8.33 2.60
C VAL A 66 10.02 9.83 2.50
N GLU A 67 11.23 10.36 2.38
CA GLU A 67 11.49 11.77 2.12
C GLU A 67 12.45 11.89 0.93
N ALA A 68 12.21 12.87 0.07
CA ALA A 68 13.05 13.09 -1.10
C ALA A 68 13.08 14.56 -1.50
N VAL A 69 14.20 15.01 -2.08
CA VAL A 69 14.31 16.32 -2.73
C VAL A 69 13.65 16.27 -4.13
N PRO A 70 13.38 17.43 -4.77
CA PRO A 70 12.82 17.47 -6.13
C PRO A 70 13.64 16.65 -7.13
N GLY A 71 12.96 15.83 -7.91
CA GLY A 71 13.53 14.96 -8.94
C GLY A 71 14.21 13.70 -8.39
N GLN A 72 14.32 13.52 -7.08
CA GLN A 72 14.92 12.33 -6.49
C GLN A 72 13.92 11.16 -6.47
N SER A 73 14.39 10.01 -6.96
CA SER A 73 13.73 8.72 -6.77
C SER A 73 14.20 8.05 -5.47
N VAL A 74 13.27 7.45 -4.75
CA VAL A 74 13.50 6.70 -3.51
C VAL A 74 12.68 5.43 -3.52
N GLU A 75 13.08 4.45 -2.73
CA GLU A 75 12.34 3.20 -2.54
C GLU A 75 11.87 3.10 -1.09
N VAL A 76 10.66 2.59 -0.92
CA VAL A 76 10.11 2.19 0.37
C VAL A 76 9.81 0.70 0.33
N THR A 77 10.41 -0.05 1.25
CA THR A 77 10.11 -1.46 1.44
C THR A 77 9.24 -1.59 2.68
N VAL A 78 8.08 -2.20 2.50
CA VAL A 78 7.10 -2.41 3.56
C VAL A 78 6.91 -3.92 3.72
N PRO A 79 7.10 -4.47 4.93
CA PRO A 79 6.86 -5.87 5.21
C PRO A 79 5.39 -6.24 4.98
N LEU A 80 5.16 -7.41 4.39
CA LEU A 80 3.84 -8.04 4.31
C LEU A 80 3.80 -9.15 5.35
N GLU A 81 3.39 -8.80 6.57
CA GLU A 81 3.35 -9.76 7.65
C GLU A 81 2.40 -10.92 7.34
N ARG A 82 2.76 -12.14 7.77
CA ARG A 82 1.92 -13.34 7.64
C ARG A 82 0.47 -13.09 8.06
N ARG A 83 0.31 -12.26 9.11
CA ARG A 83 -0.96 -11.82 9.66
C ARG A 83 -1.91 -11.20 8.64
N ALA A 84 -1.39 -10.51 7.64
CA ALA A 84 -2.16 -9.85 6.60
C ALA A 84 -2.84 -10.87 5.65
N TYR A 85 -2.42 -12.14 5.69
CA TYR A 85 -2.99 -13.26 4.93
C TYR A 85 -3.81 -14.24 5.81
N GLU A 86 -3.95 -13.96 7.11
CA GLU A 86 -4.66 -14.82 8.04
C GLU A 86 -6.13 -14.42 8.19
N ILE A 87 -7.00 -15.42 8.32
CA ILE A 87 -8.38 -15.26 8.78
C ILE A 87 -8.57 -16.02 10.09
N TRP A 88 -9.54 -15.59 10.90
CA TRP A 88 -9.99 -16.40 12.02
C TRP A 88 -10.81 -17.57 11.50
N ASP A 89 -10.34 -18.79 11.74
CA ASP A 89 -11.05 -20.03 11.45
C ASP A 89 -11.81 -20.47 12.71
N GLU A 90 -13.14 -20.38 12.67
CA GLU A 90 -14.00 -20.79 13.78
C GLU A 90 -13.97 -22.29 14.06
N THR A 91 -13.62 -23.12 13.06
CA THR A 91 -13.53 -24.58 13.20
C THR A 91 -12.23 -24.97 13.90
N ALA A 92 -11.13 -24.29 13.54
CA ALA A 92 -9.82 -24.51 14.14
C ALA A 92 -9.59 -23.71 15.44
N TYR A 93 -10.49 -22.78 15.77
CA TYR A 93 -10.36 -21.81 16.87
C TYR A 93 -9.01 -21.08 16.85
N GLY A 94 -8.59 -20.63 15.67
CA GLY A 94 -7.28 -20.05 15.47
C GLY A 94 -7.15 -19.22 14.20
N TRP A 95 -6.00 -18.58 14.05
CA TRP A 95 -5.67 -17.85 12.83
C TRP A 95 -5.02 -18.78 11.82
N THR A 96 -5.56 -18.79 10.60
CA THR A 96 -5.11 -19.66 9.52
C THR A 96 -4.77 -18.81 8.31
N VAL A 97 -3.57 -19.00 7.75
CA VAL A 97 -3.20 -18.41 6.46
C VAL A 97 -4.03 -19.01 5.37
N VAL A 98 -4.55 -18.16 4.51
CA VAL A 98 -5.31 -18.62 3.37
C VAL A 98 -4.41 -18.56 2.13
N PRO A 99 -4.03 -19.71 1.58
CA PRO A 99 -3.28 -19.74 0.33
C PRO A 99 -4.13 -19.18 -0.82
N GLY A 100 -3.47 -18.57 -1.79
CA GLY A 100 -4.13 -18.05 -2.99
C GLY A 100 -3.44 -16.83 -3.58
N THR A 101 -4.04 -16.28 -4.63
CA THR A 101 -3.55 -15.07 -5.27
C THR A 101 -4.14 -13.83 -4.61
N TYR A 102 -3.26 -12.93 -4.19
CA TYR A 102 -3.60 -11.62 -3.64
C TYR A 102 -3.14 -10.54 -4.59
N GLU A 103 -3.96 -9.52 -4.78
CA GLU A 103 -3.56 -8.26 -5.37
C GLU A 103 -3.03 -7.34 -4.27
N VAL A 104 -1.80 -6.87 -4.44
CA VAL A 104 -1.16 -5.87 -3.61
C VAL A 104 -1.32 -4.52 -4.29
N GLN A 105 -1.91 -3.57 -3.57
CA GLN A 105 -2.20 -2.24 -4.07
C GLN A 105 -1.34 -1.22 -3.32
N ALA A 106 -0.47 -0.51 -4.03
CA ALA A 106 0.26 0.63 -3.49
C ALA A 106 -0.51 1.91 -3.76
N ALA A 107 -0.82 2.64 -2.69
CA ALA A 107 -1.76 3.75 -2.72
C ALA A 107 -1.28 4.92 -1.87
N HIS A 108 -1.65 6.13 -2.26
CA HIS A 108 -1.48 7.33 -1.43
C HIS A 108 -2.56 7.40 -0.33
N SER A 109 -3.74 6.86 -0.63
CA SER A 109 -4.85 6.70 0.31
C SER A 109 -5.77 5.56 -0.14
N LEU A 110 -6.68 5.10 0.71
CA LEU A 110 -7.66 4.06 0.37
C LEU A 110 -8.45 4.32 -0.94
N GLY A 111 -8.66 5.59 -1.30
CA GLY A 111 -9.36 6.00 -2.52
C GLY A 111 -8.45 6.30 -3.71
N ASP A 112 -7.13 6.18 -3.55
CA ASP A 112 -6.12 6.62 -4.51
C ASP A 112 -5.02 5.58 -4.70
N VAL A 113 -5.40 4.47 -5.35
CA VAL A 113 -4.49 3.38 -5.73
C VAL A 113 -3.69 3.81 -6.97
N ARG A 114 -2.37 3.68 -6.89
CA ARG A 114 -1.44 4.16 -7.92
C ARG A 114 -0.77 3.03 -8.69
N LEU A 115 -0.41 1.95 -8.00
CA LEU A 115 0.16 0.74 -8.60
C LEU A 115 -0.50 -0.50 -8.01
N THR A 116 -0.54 -1.57 -8.81
CA THR A 116 -0.99 -2.89 -8.37
C THR A 116 -0.03 -3.96 -8.87
N ALA A 117 0.09 -5.03 -8.09
CA ALA A 117 0.85 -6.23 -8.45
C ALA A 117 0.18 -7.45 -7.83
N THR A 118 0.53 -8.65 -8.28
CA THR A 118 -0.03 -9.89 -7.72
C THR A 118 1.03 -10.71 -7.03
N VAL A 119 0.66 -11.34 -5.92
CA VAL A 119 1.49 -12.31 -5.21
C VAL A 119 0.69 -13.59 -4.98
N GLU A 120 1.35 -14.73 -5.14
CA GLU A 120 0.82 -16.04 -4.80
C GLU A 120 1.31 -16.38 -3.40
N VAL A 121 0.38 -16.63 -2.48
CA VAL A 121 0.68 -16.98 -1.09
C VAL A 121 0.45 -18.47 -0.91
N LYS A 122 1.43 -19.14 -0.31
CA LYS A 122 1.35 -20.56 0.02
C LYS A 122 1.02 -20.74 1.51
N ALA A 123 0.37 -21.85 1.85
CA ALA A 123 -0.04 -22.16 3.21
C ALA A 123 1.16 -22.51 4.11
#